data_AF-A0A2V7EFF3-F1
#
_entry.id   AF-A0A2V7EFF3-F1
#
_cell.length_a   1.000
_cell.length_b   1.000
_cell.length_c   1.000
_cell.angle_alpha   90.00
_cell.angle_beta   90.00
_cell.angle_gamma   90.00
#
_symmetry.space_group_name_H-M   'P 1'
#
loop_
_entity.id
_entity.type
_entity.pdbx_description
1 polymer ?
#
loop_
_entity_poly.entity_id
_entity_poly.type
_entity_poly.pdbx_seq_one_letter_code
_entity_poly.pdbx_strand_id
1 'polypeptide(L)'
;MSSIPLRATVLCALLLAGWPTDDSLIGIWSYRTTFGSAPEGTLMVTRGRSSWTAALANMTVTFRTRDDSIRFALPSESGEFRGTLVDGGRSIDGYWIRPAAPAGSRTPGNSIQGFATPLVLRRTNSASWSGIARPLADPFTLYLRVFRNEQDALTAAFRNPEQHSHGPAMQYRVTRDGDRVRFNVQVDSGRPPVYLDAALLHRPERLRIFWDDLGRDIELTRRENADAVAFFPRAPKDPAYVYRRPPETGDGWETARASDVGIDEAAVTRAVQQLSVADPAARRASLIHSLLIARHGKLVVEEYFFGFGRDSVHDIRSAGKTFASVFLGTAMRKGIRLSPETKIYDLMRELGPFSNPDPRKSQITLAQLMTHSAGFACDDYDDNSPGNENKLRQVPQQWKYTLGLPVAYSPGTHYAYCSANLNLISGALTKATGTWLPAWFDQTVARPLQFGRWYWNLTTDNEGYLGGGARLRPRDLLKVGQVYLNGGVWRGWRIIDSSWVALSTAPHFHISPATTHLSADEFSERYGEGDDGYAWHLGNLAVGTRKYRSYAATGNGGQILLVVPELDMTAVFTGGNYQQGGIWLRWTDQIIGNQIIRASLGGGE
;
A
#
# COMPACT_ATOMS: atom_id res chain seq x y z
N MET A 1 43.96 -76.73 11.57
CA MET A 1 44.07 -76.22 12.94
C MET A 1 43.68 -74.74 12.92
N SER A 2 42.66 -74.21 13.57
CA SER A 2 41.60 -74.76 14.42
C SER A 2 40.45 -73.74 14.48
N SER A 3 39.21 -74.25 14.58
CA SER A 3 38.00 -73.71 15.24
C SER A 3 37.45 -72.27 15.01
N ILE A 4 36.25 -72.24 14.41
CA ILE A 4 35.08 -71.30 14.46
C ILE A 4 34.60 -71.12 15.96
N PRO A 5 33.82 -70.11 16.48
CA PRO A 5 32.61 -69.45 15.91
C PRO A 5 32.21 -67.97 16.25
N LEU A 6 31.18 -67.53 15.48
CA LEU A 6 29.96 -66.75 15.82
C LEU A 6 29.95 -65.21 16.12
N ARG A 7 29.14 -64.54 15.28
CA ARG A 7 28.08 -63.52 15.55
C ARG A 7 28.40 -62.27 16.39
N ALA A 8 28.23 -61.10 15.75
CA ALA A 8 27.27 -60.07 16.19
C ALA A 8 27.09 -59.00 15.10
N THR A 9 26.04 -59.10 14.30
CA THR A 9 25.50 -57.96 13.56
C THR A 9 24.78 -57.08 14.58
N VAL A 10 25.40 -55.98 15.00
CA VAL A 10 24.73 -54.97 15.82
C VAL A 10 23.81 -54.17 14.90
N LEU A 11 22.54 -54.56 14.90
CA LEU A 11 21.44 -53.72 14.44
C LEU A 11 21.36 -52.55 15.42
N CYS A 12 21.92 -51.39 15.08
CA CYS A 12 21.60 -50.15 15.78
C CYS A 12 20.17 -49.75 15.38
N ALA A 13 19.19 -50.34 16.08
CA ALA A 13 17.86 -49.76 16.18
C ALA A 13 18.01 -48.47 16.99
N LEU A 14 18.22 -47.35 16.29
CA LEU A 14 17.91 -46.04 16.83
C LEU A 14 16.40 -46.02 17.10
N LEU A 15 16.02 -46.33 18.33
CA LEU A 15 14.73 -45.97 18.90
C LEU A 15 14.60 -44.45 18.77
N LEU A 16 13.93 -44.00 17.71
CA LEU A 16 13.26 -42.71 17.70
C LEU A 16 12.16 -42.80 18.76
N ALA A 17 12.53 -42.59 20.02
CA ALA A 17 11.57 -42.29 21.06
C ALA A 17 10.90 -40.98 20.64
N GLY A 18 9.71 -41.11 20.04
CA GLY A 18 8.83 -39.98 19.78
C GLY A 18 8.61 -39.27 21.10
N TRP A 19 9.02 -38.00 21.16
CA TRP A 19 8.67 -37.12 22.25
C TRP A 19 7.14 -37.11 22.34
N PRO A 20 6.53 -37.16 23.54
CA PRO A 20 5.09 -37.12 23.67
C PRO A 20 4.54 -35.91 22.91
N THR A 21 3.54 -36.17 22.06
CA THR A 21 2.88 -35.18 21.23
C THR A 21 2.10 -34.21 22.11
N ASP A 22 2.72 -33.11 22.50
CA ASP A 22 2.06 -32.06 23.27
C ASP A 22 1.33 -31.09 22.34
N ASP A 23 0.07 -31.44 22.07
CA ASP A 23 -0.85 -30.66 21.25
C ASP A 23 -1.48 -29.48 21.99
N SER A 24 -1.13 -29.24 23.27
CA SER A 24 -1.74 -28.15 24.02
C SER A 24 -1.50 -26.79 23.37
N LEU A 25 -0.42 -26.59 22.62
CA LEU A 25 -0.17 -25.33 21.89
C LEU A 25 -1.08 -25.12 20.67
N ILE A 26 -1.73 -26.17 20.15
CA ILE A 26 -2.56 -26.11 18.94
C ILE A 26 -3.69 -25.08 19.12
N GLY A 27 -3.93 -24.31 18.08
CA GLY A 27 -4.96 -23.27 18.05
C GLY A 27 -4.42 -21.94 17.55
N ILE A 28 -5.21 -20.89 17.75
CA ILE A 28 -4.86 -19.51 17.38
C ILE A 28 -4.53 -18.72 18.63
N TRP A 29 -3.44 -17.98 18.57
CA TRP A 29 -3.01 -17.02 19.56
C TRP A 29 -2.95 -15.65 18.89
N SER A 30 -3.22 -14.58 19.65
CA SER A 30 -3.02 -13.24 19.12
C SER A 30 -2.58 -12.21 20.15
N TYR A 31 -1.89 -11.20 19.64
CA TYR A 31 -1.54 -9.96 20.30
C TYR A 31 -2.05 -8.79 19.44
N ARG A 32 -2.56 -7.73 20.08
CA ARG A 32 -3.01 -6.52 19.37
C ARG A 32 -2.55 -5.27 20.11
N THR A 33 -2.04 -4.31 19.35
CA THR A 33 -1.74 -2.95 19.81
C THR A 33 -2.15 -1.95 18.72
N THR A 34 -2.10 -0.66 19.00
CA THR A 34 -2.34 0.40 18.01
C THR A 34 -1.30 1.50 18.20
N PHE A 35 -0.78 2.00 17.08
CA PHE A 35 0.19 3.10 17.01
C PHE A 35 -0.48 4.37 16.47
N GLY A 36 0.18 5.51 16.67
CA GLY A 36 -0.32 6.82 16.29
C GLY A 36 -1.37 7.34 17.29
N SER A 37 -0.90 7.92 18.39
CA SER A 37 -1.71 8.45 19.50
C SER A 37 -2.35 9.82 19.22
N ALA A 38 -2.54 10.19 17.95
CA ALA A 38 -3.18 11.47 17.65
C ALA A 38 -4.61 11.44 18.21
N PRO A 39 -5.08 12.52 18.86
CA PRO A 39 -6.42 12.58 19.42
C PRO A 39 -7.46 12.48 18.30
N GLU A 40 -8.29 11.44 18.33
CA GLU A 40 -9.54 11.44 17.58
C GLU A 40 -10.59 12.22 18.37
N GLY A 41 -11.38 13.05 17.70
CA GLY A 41 -12.51 13.71 18.34
C GLY A 41 -12.96 15.00 17.67
N THR A 42 -13.86 15.69 18.36
CA THR A 42 -14.36 16.99 17.91
C THR A 42 -13.30 18.05 18.10
N LEU A 43 -12.78 18.57 16.98
CA LEU A 43 -11.96 19.76 16.94
C LEU A 43 -12.87 20.98 16.92
N MET A 44 -12.76 21.81 17.95
CA MET A 44 -13.46 23.08 18.09
C MET A 44 -12.50 24.23 17.80
N VAL A 45 -12.88 25.15 16.91
CA VAL A 45 -12.16 26.40 16.68
C VAL A 45 -13.08 27.55 17.04
N THR A 46 -12.63 28.47 17.91
CA THR A 46 -13.42 29.60 18.40
C THR A 46 -12.66 30.90 18.23
N ARG A 47 -13.33 31.91 17.66
CA ARG A 47 -12.85 33.28 17.51
C ARG A 47 -13.16 34.08 18.78
N GLY A 48 -12.11 34.55 19.44
CA GLY A 48 -12.19 35.52 20.53
C GLY A 48 -12.06 36.97 20.04
N ARG A 49 -11.95 37.91 20.99
CA ARG A 49 -11.82 39.35 20.70
C ARG A 49 -10.49 39.71 20.04
N SER A 50 -9.38 39.13 20.51
CA SER A 50 -8.01 39.44 20.07
C SER A 50 -7.20 38.22 19.63
N SER A 51 -7.75 37.01 19.80
CA SER A 51 -7.11 35.74 19.47
C SER A 51 -8.17 34.68 19.14
N TRP A 52 -7.71 33.58 18.56
CA TRP A 52 -8.50 32.38 18.33
C TRP A 52 -8.04 31.27 19.26
N THR A 53 -8.93 30.33 19.54
CA THR A 53 -8.64 29.16 20.35
C THR A 53 -9.07 27.91 19.60
N ALA A 54 -8.21 26.89 19.57
CA ALA A 54 -8.54 25.56 19.08
C ALA A 54 -8.48 24.56 20.24
N ALA A 55 -9.46 23.65 20.32
CA ALA A 55 -9.53 22.62 21.34
C ALA A 55 -9.86 21.26 20.73
N LEU A 56 -9.15 20.23 21.14
CA LEU A 56 -9.36 18.83 20.73
C LEU A 56 -8.97 17.91 21.90
N ALA A 57 -9.88 17.01 22.27
CA ALA A 57 -9.75 16.21 23.50
C ALA A 57 -9.50 17.11 24.73
N ASN A 58 -8.43 16.86 25.49
CA ASN A 58 -8.01 17.66 26.65
C ASN A 58 -6.99 18.77 26.31
N MET A 59 -6.70 18.99 25.01
CA MET A 59 -5.73 19.98 24.57
C MET A 59 -6.41 21.26 24.09
N THR A 60 -5.79 22.40 24.39
CA THR A 60 -6.24 23.71 23.93
C THR A 60 -5.03 24.57 23.54
N VAL A 61 -5.13 25.28 22.42
CA VAL A 61 -4.09 26.21 21.95
C VAL A 61 -4.73 27.54 21.57
N THR A 62 -4.08 28.64 21.95
CA THR A 62 -4.44 29.99 21.51
C THR A 62 -3.52 30.41 20.37
N PHE A 63 -4.07 30.95 19.31
CA PHE A 63 -3.33 31.36 18.12
C PHE A 63 -3.91 32.65 17.52
N ARG A 64 -3.18 33.24 16.58
CA ARG A 64 -3.65 34.39 15.78
C ARG A 64 -3.80 33.95 14.34
N THR A 65 -4.78 34.50 13.66
CA THR A 65 -5.00 34.29 12.23
C THR A 65 -4.46 35.48 11.45
N ARG A 66 -4.14 35.27 10.18
CA ARG A 66 -3.89 36.34 9.21
C ARG A 66 -4.87 36.12 8.06
N ASP A 67 -5.62 37.15 7.71
CA ASP A 67 -6.71 37.07 6.73
C ASP A 67 -7.66 35.91 7.06
N ASP A 68 -8.07 35.16 6.04
CA ASP A 68 -8.94 33.99 6.18
C ASP A 68 -8.18 32.68 6.53
N SER A 69 -6.86 32.74 6.73
CA SER A 69 -6.04 31.55 7.02
C SER A 69 -6.14 31.15 8.50
N ILE A 70 -6.60 29.92 8.73
CA ILE A 70 -6.68 29.28 10.05
C ILE A 70 -5.56 28.23 10.15
N ARG A 71 -4.54 28.52 10.95
CA ARG A 71 -3.39 27.62 11.17
C ARG A 71 -3.03 27.56 12.64
N PHE A 72 -2.87 26.35 13.16
CA PHE A 72 -2.37 26.11 14.51
C PHE A 72 -1.76 24.71 14.63
N ALA A 73 -0.91 24.54 15.63
CA ALA A 73 -0.38 23.26 16.07
C ALA A 73 -0.85 23.00 17.50
N LEU A 74 -1.27 21.76 17.79
CA LEU A 74 -1.53 21.34 19.16
C LEU A 74 -0.22 21.12 19.92
N PRO A 75 -0.24 21.21 21.27
CA PRO A 75 0.92 20.91 22.10
C PRO A 75 1.49 19.51 21.85
N SER A 76 2.77 19.35 22.20
CA SER A 76 3.48 18.05 22.17
C SER A 76 3.44 17.34 20.80
N GLU A 77 3.39 18.11 19.72
CA GLU A 77 3.33 17.58 18.35
C GLU A 77 2.14 16.62 18.14
N SER A 78 1.02 16.90 18.80
CA SER A 78 -0.17 16.02 18.74
C SER A 78 -0.99 16.18 17.46
N GLY A 79 -0.66 17.16 16.61
CA GLY A 79 -1.29 17.43 15.33
C GLY A 79 -1.30 18.91 14.95
N GLU A 80 -1.41 19.20 13.66
CA GLU A 80 -1.58 20.54 13.11
C GLU A 80 -2.88 20.62 12.31
N PHE A 81 -3.44 21.82 12.22
CA PHE A 81 -4.52 22.12 11.29
C PHE A 81 -4.12 23.25 10.36
N ARG A 82 -4.41 23.08 9.07
CA ARG A 82 -4.23 24.10 8.03
C ARG A 82 -5.53 24.24 7.25
N GLY A 83 -6.19 25.39 7.34
CA GLY A 83 -7.42 25.64 6.62
C GLY A 83 -7.66 27.11 6.33
N THR A 84 -8.77 27.36 5.65
CA THR A 84 -9.19 28.69 5.21
C THR A 84 -10.69 28.84 5.47
N LEU A 85 -11.10 30.01 5.97
CA LEU A 85 -12.51 30.36 6.05
C LEU A 85 -13.10 30.45 4.64
N VAL A 86 -14.20 29.74 4.40
CA VAL A 86 -14.90 29.74 3.12
C VAL A 86 -16.41 29.97 3.33
N ASP A 87 -17.16 30.07 2.24
CA ASP A 87 -18.62 30.24 2.24
C ASP A 87 -19.12 31.46 3.05
N GLY A 88 -18.35 32.55 3.03
CA GLY A 88 -18.64 33.75 3.84
C GLY A 88 -18.43 33.53 5.35
N GLY A 89 -17.54 32.61 5.72
CA GLY A 89 -17.22 32.26 7.10
C GLY A 89 -18.14 31.19 7.71
N ARG A 90 -18.97 30.51 6.92
CA ARG A 90 -19.84 29.42 7.39
C ARG A 90 -19.10 28.10 7.62
N SER A 91 -17.91 27.98 7.05
CA SER A 91 -17.07 26.78 7.13
C SER A 91 -15.60 27.16 7.13
N ILE A 92 -14.78 26.30 7.72
CA ILE A 92 -13.32 26.31 7.56
C ILE A 92 -12.98 25.03 6.80
N ASP A 93 -12.51 25.19 5.57
CA ASP A 93 -12.08 24.08 4.73
C ASP A 93 -10.56 23.90 4.88
N GLY A 94 -10.11 22.70 5.20
CA GLY A 94 -8.73 22.48 5.56
C GLY A 94 -8.33 21.02 5.73
N TYR A 95 -7.19 20.83 6.38
CA TYR A 95 -6.53 19.55 6.53
C TYR A 95 -6.06 19.38 7.97
N TRP A 96 -6.34 18.20 8.51
CA TRP A 96 -5.69 17.71 9.71
C TRP A 96 -4.37 17.04 9.32
N ILE A 97 -3.30 17.44 9.99
CA ILE A 97 -1.95 16.95 9.74
C ILE A 97 -1.46 16.25 11.00
N ARG A 98 -1.14 14.98 10.88
CA ARG A 98 -0.40 14.26 11.92
C ARG A 98 1.09 14.39 11.60
N PRO A 99 1.94 14.84 12.54
CA PRO A 99 3.38 14.85 12.31
C PRO A 99 3.94 13.43 12.21
N ALA A 100 5.19 13.35 11.75
CA ALA A 100 5.96 12.12 11.73
C ALA A 100 6.21 11.60 13.15
N ALA A 101 6.37 10.29 13.30
CA ALA A 101 6.85 9.73 14.56
C ALA A 101 8.30 10.18 14.80
N PRO A 102 8.73 10.33 16.08
CA PRO A 102 10.10 10.68 16.40
C PRO A 102 11.12 9.74 15.74
N ALA A 103 12.29 10.27 15.37
CA ALA A 103 13.36 9.47 14.78
C ALA A 103 13.74 8.29 15.70
N GLY A 104 13.93 7.10 15.11
CA GLY A 104 14.22 5.87 15.85
C GLY A 104 12.99 5.15 16.43
N SER A 105 11.77 5.68 16.24
CA SER A 105 10.54 4.98 16.61
C SER A 105 10.44 3.64 15.88
N ARG A 106 10.33 2.54 16.63
CA ARG A 106 9.99 1.21 16.10
C ARG A 106 8.49 1.04 16.05
N THR A 107 7.88 1.64 15.05
CA THR A 107 6.51 1.34 14.67
C THR A 107 6.56 0.47 13.42
N PRO A 108 5.97 -0.74 13.46
CA PRO A 108 5.75 -1.49 12.24
C PRO A 108 5.08 -0.57 11.19
N GLY A 109 5.53 -0.61 9.93
CA GLY A 109 4.83 -0.01 8.78
C GLY A 109 5.18 1.43 8.46
N ASN A 110 4.38 2.07 7.59
CA ASN A 110 4.60 3.45 7.12
C ASN A 110 4.08 4.51 8.11
N SER A 111 3.79 4.16 9.37
CA SER A 111 3.26 5.08 10.38
C SER A 111 4.28 6.06 10.93
N ILE A 112 5.55 5.92 10.57
CA ILE A 112 6.62 6.85 10.89
C ILE A 112 6.44 8.19 10.15
N GLN A 113 5.89 8.18 8.94
CA GLN A 113 5.69 9.42 8.19
C GLN A 113 4.50 10.23 8.74
N GLY A 114 4.61 11.55 8.66
CA GLY A 114 3.45 12.42 8.83
C GLY A 114 2.42 12.15 7.74
N PHE A 115 1.18 12.55 7.96
CA PHE A 115 0.16 12.50 6.90
C PHE A 115 -0.78 13.70 6.99
N ALA A 116 -1.45 13.97 5.88
CA ALA A 116 -2.57 14.90 5.78
C ALA A 116 -3.87 14.16 5.45
N THR A 117 -4.99 14.63 6.01
CA THR A 117 -6.35 14.25 5.62
C THR A 117 -7.24 15.48 5.60
N PRO A 118 -8.23 15.60 4.69
CA PRO A 118 -9.19 16.69 4.73
C PRO A 118 -9.96 16.72 6.04
N LEU A 119 -10.25 17.93 6.51
CA LEU A 119 -11.10 18.20 7.66
C LEU A 119 -11.83 19.53 7.44
N VAL A 120 -13.15 19.44 7.29
CA VAL A 120 -14.03 20.61 7.19
C VAL A 120 -14.65 20.88 8.55
N LEU A 121 -14.47 22.10 9.06
CA LEU A 121 -15.11 22.57 10.27
C LEU A 121 -16.34 23.39 9.90
N ARG A 122 -17.51 23.01 10.41
CA ARG A 122 -18.77 23.72 10.16
C ARG A 122 -19.08 24.65 11.31
N ARG A 123 -19.58 25.85 10.99
CA ARG A 123 -19.94 26.84 12.00
C ARG A 123 -21.03 26.30 12.93
N THR A 124 -20.79 26.35 14.24
CA THR A 124 -21.73 25.94 15.28
C THR A 124 -22.47 27.12 15.90
N ASN A 125 -21.83 28.29 15.95
CA ASN A 125 -22.43 29.56 16.38
C ASN A 125 -21.69 30.74 15.75
N SER A 126 -22.01 31.98 16.16
CA SER A 126 -21.44 33.18 15.54
C SER A 126 -19.90 33.26 15.58
N ALA A 127 -19.27 32.58 16.54
CA ALA A 127 -17.83 32.64 16.78
C ALA A 127 -17.13 31.27 16.78
N SER A 128 -17.83 30.17 16.57
CA SER A 128 -17.25 28.81 16.69
C SER A 128 -17.53 27.92 15.48
N TRP A 129 -16.59 27.03 15.20
CA TRP A 129 -16.64 25.99 14.17
C TRP A 129 -16.24 24.64 14.77
N SER A 130 -16.82 23.56 14.27
CA SER A 130 -16.49 22.20 14.72
C SER A 130 -16.42 21.19 13.58
N GLY A 131 -15.58 20.19 13.75
CA GLY A 131 -15.49 19.04 12.86
C GLY A 131 -14.78 17.88 13.55
N ILE A 132 -14.87 16.67 12.99
CA ILE A 132 -14.29 15.48 13.61
C ILE A 132 -12.91 15.22 13.00
N ALA A 133 -11.86 15.45 13.78
CA ALA A 133 -10.51 15.05 13.42
C ALA A 133 -10.40 13.52 13.59
N ARG A 134 -10.16 12.81 12.48
CA ARG A 134 -10.01 11.35 12.46
C ARG A 134 -8.61 10.96 11.99
N PRO A 135 -7.64 10.85 12.90
CA PRO A 135 -6.31 10.40 12.53
C PRO A 135 -6.36 8.99 11.94
N LEU A 136 -5.35 8.66 11.16
CA LEU A 136 -5.16 7.30 10.69
C LEU A 136 -4.75 6.41 11.86
N ALA A 137 -5.61 5.45 12.19
CA ALA A 137 -5.27 4.38 13.11
C ALA A 137 -4.21 3.47 12.46
N ASP A 138 -3.21 3.07 13.23
CA ASP A 138 -2.20 2.11 12.80
C ASP A 138 -2.22 0.88 13.72
N PRO A 139 -3.22 -0.01 13.57
CA PRO A 139 -3.30 -1.22 14.35
C PRO A 139 -2.19 -2.20 13.94
N PHE A 140 -1.68 -2.91 14.94
CA PHE A 140 -0.80 -4.05 14.73
C PHE A 140 -1.41 -5.25 15.43
N THR A 141 -1.78 -6.27 14.65
CA THR A 141 -2.31 -7.52 15.16
C THR A 141 -1.39 -8.66 14.75
N LEU A 142 -0.74 -9.32 15.70
CA LEU A 142 0.02 -10.53 15.43
C LEU A 142 -0.84 -11.73 15.78
N TYR A 143 -1.11 -12.57 14.80
CA TYR A 143 -1.68 -13.89 14.97
C TYR A 143 -0.60 -14.96 14.88
N LEU A 144 -0.75 -16.01 15.66
CA LEU A 144 0.04 -17.24 15.59
C LEU A 144 -0.95 -18.41 15.53
N ARG A 145 -0.92 -19.18 14.45
CA ARG A 145 -1.64 -20.45 14.37
C ARG A 145 -0.65 -21.60 14.54
N VAL A 146 -0.89 -22.47 15.52
CA VAL A 146 -0.16 -23.73 15.71
C VAL A 146 -1.06 -24.89 15.31
N PHE A 147 -0.56 -25.82 14.50
CA PHE A 147 -1.33 -26.92 13.91
C PHE A 147 -0.42 -28.11 13.54
N ARG A 148 -1.00 -29.30 13.36
CA ARG A 148 -0.31 -30.45 12.75
C ARG A 148 -0.37 -30.32 11.23
N ASN A 149 0.77 -30.48 10.56
CA ASN A 149 0.81 -30.53 9.10
C ASN A 149 0.52 -31.95 8.58
N GLU A 150 0.58 -32.14 7.25
CA GLU A 150 0.29 -33.44 6.60
C GLU A 150 1.27 -34.56 7.01
N GLN A 151 2.47 -34.22 7.48
CA GLN A 151 3.46 -35.17 8.00
C GLN A 151 3.34 -35.34 9.53
N ASP A 152 2.22 -34.93 10.11
CA ASP A 152 1.94 -34.95 11.55
C ASP A 152 2.98 -34.18 12.40
N ALA A 153 3.69 -33.22 11.79
CA ALA A 153 4.65 -32.37 12.50
C ALA A 153 3.97 -31.10 13.02
N LEU A 154 4.24 -30.76 14.28
CA LEU A 154 3.75 -29.52 14.89
C LEU A 154 4.38 -28.31 14.17
N THR A 155 3.52 -27.49 13.57
CA THR A 155 3.86 -26.38 12.69
C THR A 155 3.19 -25.10 13.20
N ALA A 156 3.84 -23.96 12.99
CA ALA A 156 3.33 -22.65 13.34
C ALA A 156 3.39 -21.69 12.15
N ALA A 157 2.44 -20.76 12.08
CA ALA A 157 2.45 -19.65 11.13
C ALA A 157 2.10 -18.35 11.85
N PHE A 158 2.98 -17.36 11.76
CA PHE A 158 2.72 -16.00 12.20
C PHE A 158 2.09 -15.18 11.08
N ARG A 159 1.06 -14.39 11.38
CA ARG A 159 0.39 -13.53 10.41
C ARG A 159 0.04 -12.19 11.02
N ASN A 160 0.27 -11.14 10.24
CA ASN A 160 -0.17 -9.79 10.54
C ASN A 160 -0.85 -9.22 9.29
N PRO A 161 -2.19 -9.06 9.31
CA PRO A 161 -2.94 -8.63 8.12
C PRO A 161 -2.64 -7.17 7.75
N GLU A 162 -2.21 -6.33 8.69
CA GLU A 162 -2.01 -4.92 8.40
C GLU A 162 -0.73 -4.63 7.62
N GLN A 163 0.35 -5.35 7.93
CA GLN A 163 1.71 -5.01 7.51
C GLN A 163 2.59 -6.21 7.15
N HIS A 164 2.03 -7.43 7.17
CA HIS A 164 2.73 -8.66 6.81
C HIS A 164 3.93 -9.00 7.69
N SER A 165 3.90 -8.55 8.93
CA SER A 165 4.82 -9.04 9.96
C SER A 165 4.60 -10.54 10.22
N HIS A 166 5.54 -11.37 9.75
CA HIS A 166 5.53 -12.83 9.93
C HIS A 166 6.86 -13.38 10.48
N GLY A 167 7.79 -12.50 10.85
CA GLY A 167 9.15 -12.86 11.20
C GLY A 167 9.93 -13.41 9.98
N PRO A 168 11.01 -14.18 10.19
CA PRO A 168 11.93 -14.62 9.13
C PRO A 168 11.33 -15.64 8.14
N ALA A 169 10.20 -16.26 8.45
CA ALA A 169 9.60 -17.28 7.59
C ALA A 169 8.06 -17.33 7.65
N MET A 170 7.47 -17.95 6.63
CA MET A 170 6.02 -18.11 6.52
C MET A 170 5.46 -19.23 7.41
N GLN A 171 6.28 -20.23 7.72
CA GLN A 171 5.97 -21.38 8.56
C GLN A 171 7.21 -21.80 9.36
N TYR A 172 6.98 -22.36 10.55
CA TYR A 172 8.01 -22.81 11.48
C TYR A 172 7.66 -24.20 11.97
N ARG A 173 8.65 -25.07 12.15
CA ARG A 173 8.46 -26.26 13.00
C ARG A 173 8.47 -25.82 14.45
N VAL A 174 7.66 -26.46 15.27
CA VAL A 174 7.53 -26.15 16.69
C VAL A 174 8.14 -27.28 17.50
N THR A 175 9.00 -26.93 18.45
CA THR A 175 9.49 -27.84 19.48
C THR A 175 9.21 -27.25 20.85
N ARG A 176 8.90 -28.10 21.83
CA ARG A 176 8.59 -27.67 23.19
C ARG A 176 9.35 -28.52 24.20
N ASP A 177 9.86 -27.87 25.24
CA ASP A 177 10.48 -28.47 26.41
C ASP A 177 10.00 -27.73 27.66
N GLY A 178 9.09 -28.36 28.44
CA GLY A 178 8.41 -27.71 29.56
C GLY A 178 7.67 -26.43 29.14
N ASP A 179 8.05 -25.30 29.71
CA ASP A 179 7.47 -23.98 29.37
C ASP A 179 8.21 -23.26 28.24
N ARG A 180 9.28 -23.85 27.72
CA ARG A 180 10.03 -23.29 26.59
C ARG A 180 9.44 -23.79 25.29
N VAL A 181 9.03 -22.84 24.44
CA VAL A 181 8.54 -23.09 23.08
C VAL A 181 9.55 -22.52 22.10
N ARG A 182 9.89 -23.27 21.06
CA ARG A 182 10.83 -22.84 20.02
C ARG A 182 10.23 -23.03 18.65
N PHE A 183 10.19 -21.94 17.89
CA PHE A 183 9.84 -21.91 16.47
C PHE A 183 11.13 -21.95 15.66
N ASN A 184 11.33 -23.01 14.89
CA ASN A 184 12.54 -23.21 14.10
C ASN A 184 12.24 -23.23 12.61
N VAL A 185 13.11 -22.59 11.83
CA VAL A 185 13.05 -22.62 10.37
C VAL A 185 14.45 -22.71 9.76
N GLN A 186 14.59 -23.61 8.79
CA GLN A 186 15.72 -23.63 7.89
C GLN A 186 15.36 -22.77 6.66
N VAL A 187 15.91 -21.56 6.58
CA VAL A 187 15.58 -20.64 5.47
C VAL A 187 16.27 -21.06 4.18
N ASP A 188 17.53 -21.52 4.28
CA ASP A 188 18.34 -21.95 3.13
C ASP A 188 19.33 -23.03 3.55
N SER A 189 19.65 -24.00 2.69
CA SER A 189 20.47 -25.17 3.06
C SER A 189 21.90 -24.84 3.50
N GLY A 190 22.40 -23.65 3.14
CA GLY A 190 23.73 -23.15 3.50
C GLY A 190 23.78 -22.14 4.67
N ARG A 191 22.63 -21.77 5.26
CA ARG A 191 22.57 -20.79 6.37
C ARG A 191 22.19 -21.46 7.69
N PRO A 192 22.62 -20.94 8.86
CA PRO A 192 22.14 -21.44 10.15
C PRO A 192 20.61 -21.36 10.25
N PRO A 193 19.95 -22.31 10.93
CA PRO A 193 18.53 -22.22 11.22
C PRO A 193 18.23 -20.96 12.04
N VAL A 194 17.07 -20.34 11.77
CA VAL A 194 16.57 -19.22 12.56
C VAL A 194 15.62 -19.72 13.62
N TYR A 195 15.75 -19.18 14.83
CA TYR A 195 14.96 -19.57 16.00
C TYR A 195 14.23 -18.36 16.58
N LEU A 196 12.94 -18.55 16.89
CA LEU A 196 12.20 -17.66 17.77
C LEU A 196 11.88 -18.44 19.04
N ASP A 197 12.45 -18.00 20.16
CA ASP A 197 12.20 -18.58 21.47
C ASP A 197 11.04 -17.86 22.15
N ALA A 198 10.12 -18.63 22.74
CA ALA A 198 8.97 -18.15 23.49
C ALA A 198 8.84 -18.91 24.81
N ALA A 199 8.17 -18.28 25.77
CA ALA A 199 7.85 -18.87 27.07
C ALA A 199 6.33 -18.99 27.22
N LEU A 200 5.85 -20.19 27.54
CA LEU A 200 4.46 -20.41 27.94
C LEU A 200 4.31 -20.03 29.42
N LEU A 201 3.46 -19.06 29.69
CA LEU A 201 3.13 -18.61 31.04
C LEU A 201 1.78 -19.21 31.44
N HIS A 202 1.67 -19.60 32.70
CA HIS A 202 0.47 -20.21 33.26
C HIS A 202 -0.27 -19.21 34.18
N ARG A 203 -1.62 -19.21 34.11
CA ARG A 203 -2.54 -18.44 34.97
C ARG A 203 -2.42 -16.89 34.88
N PRO A 204 -3.01 -16.25 33.85
CA PRO A 204 -3.69 -16.84 32.70
C PRO A 204 -2.69 -17.39 31.69
N GLU A 205 -3.14 -18.30 30.83
CA GLU A 205 -2.29 -18.85 29.78
C GLU A 205 -1.89 -17.76 28.76
N ARG A 206 -0.58 -17.58 28.57
CA ARG A 206 0.01 -16.62 27.63
C ARG A 206 1.23 -17.23 26.95
N LEU A 207 1.48 -16.84 25.70
CA LEU A 207 2.75 -17.12 25.05
C LEU A 207 3.56 -15.83 24.93
N ARG A 208 4.62 -15.69 25.73
CA ARG A 208 5.52 -14.54 25.70
C ARG A 208 6.63 -14.75 24.69
N ILE A 209 6.79 -13.83 23.74
CA ILE A 209 7.79 -13.88 22.68
C ILE A 209 8.35 -12.49 22.40
N PHE A 210 9.64 -12.38 22.14
CA PHE A 210 10.22 -11.15 21.63
C PHE A 210 9.87 -11.00 20.15
N TRP A 211 9.30 -9.87 19.76
CA TRP A 211 8.92 -9.63 18.38
C TRP A 211 9.74 -8.48 17.78
N ASP A 212 10.62 -8.80 16.84
CA ASP A 212 11.63 -7.88 16.30
C ASP A 212 11.03 -6.59 15.74
N ASP A 213 9.94 -6.69 14.98
CA ASP A 213 9.26 -5.53 14.37
C ASP A 213 8.73 -4.54 15.42
N LEU A 214 8.46 -5.02 16.64
CA LEU A 214 8.05 -4.21 17.78
C LEU A 214 9.22 -3.84 18.71
N GLY A 215 10.34 -4.54 18.61
CA GLY A 215 11.50 -4.37 19.48
C GLY A 215 11.25 -4.64 20.96
N ARG A 216 10.25 -5.48 21.31
CA ARG A 216 9.88 -5.78 22.70
C ARG A 216 9.23 -7.17 22.82
N ASP A 217 9.19 -7.67 24.05
CA ASP A 217 8.36 -8.82 24.40
C ASP A 217 6.87 -8.48 24.26
N ILE A 218 6.12 -9.41 23.68
CA ILE A 218 4.67 -9.39 23.61
C ILE A 218 4.10 -10.68 24.17
N GLU A 219 2.89 -10.60 24.69
CA GLU A 219 2.17 -11.76 25.22
C GLU A 219 0.97 -12.07 24.34
N LEU A 220 1.04 -13.18 23.61
CA LEU A 220 -0.07 -13.67 22.84
C LEU A 220 -1.05 -14.41 23.74
N THR A 221 -2.32 -14.29 23.37
CA THR A 221 -3.47 -14.80 24.12
C THR A 221 -4.27 -15.75 23.24
N ARG A 222 -4.80 -16.85 23.77
CA ARG A 222 -5.64 -17.76 22.97
C ARG A 222 -6.86 -17.06 22.40
N ARG A 223 -7.24 -17.48 21.19
CA ARG A 223 -8.44 -17.02 20.49
C ARG A 223 -9.24 -18.20 19.99
N GLU A 224 -10.55 -18.11 20.12
CA GLU A 224 -11.45 -18.94 19.34
C GLU A 224 -11.44 -18.48 17.88
N ASN A 225 -11.78 -19.38 16.96
CA ASN A 225 -11.84 -19.03 15.53
C ASN A 225 -12.82 -17.86 15.25
N ALA A 226 -13.89 -17.75 16.05
CA ALA A 226 -14.87 -16.67 15.93
C ALA A 226 -14.30 -15.29 16.34
N ASP A 227 -13.30 -15.26 17.22
CA ASP A 227 -12.66 -14.03 17.70
C ASP A 227 -11.41 -13.65 16.90
N ALA A 228 -10.94 -14.54 16.02
CA ALA A 228 -9.81 -14.35 15.13
C ALA A 228 -10.23 -13.80 13.75
N VAL A 229 -11.18 -12.85 13.73
CA VAL A 229 -11.87 -12.38 12.51
C VAL A 229 -10.93 -11.88 11.41
N ALA A 230 -9.79 -11.28 11.78
CA ALA A 230 -8.80 -10.78 10.82
C ALA A 230 -7.68 -11.78 10.48
N PHE A 231 -7.67 -12.97 11.09
CA PHE A 231 -6.75 -14.04 10.72
C PHE A 231 -7.22 -14.75 9.45
N PHE A 232 -8.51 -15.07 9.38
CA PHE A 232 -9.11 -15.72 8.22
C PHE A 232 -9.60 -14.69 7.19
N PRO A 233 -9.65 -15.03 5.89
CA PRO A 233 -10.26 -14.14 4.89
C PRO A 233 -11.72 -13.81 5.22
N ARG A 234 -12.49 -14.83 5.61
CA ARG A 234 -13.84 -14.74 6.21
C ARG A 234 -13.94 -15.70 7.39
N ALA A 235 -14.91 -15.50 8.29
CA ALA A 235 -15.00 -16.35 9.46
C ALA A 235 -15.31 -17.80 9.02
N PRO A 236 -14.67 -18.84 9.59
CA PRO A 236 -14.87 -20.23 9.15
C PRO A 236 -16.31 -20.76 9.24
N LYS A 237 -17.18 -20.09 10.00
CA LYS A 237 -18.61 -20.42 10.14
C LYS A 237 -19.50 -19.63 9.17
N ASP A 238 -18.93 -18.73 8.38
CA ASP A 238 -19.71 -17.96 7.41
C ASP A 238 -20.31 -18.90 6.36
N PRO A 239 -21.53 -18.62 5.89
CA PRO A 239 -22.12 -19.40 4.81
C PRO A 239 -21.26 -19.29 3.54
N ALA A 240 -21.37 -20.29 2.67
CA ALA A 240 -20.75 -20.23 1.35
C ALA A 240 -21.12 -18.91 0.65
N TYR A 241 -20.14 -18.32 -0.03
CA TYR A 241 -20.31 -17.08 -0.75
C TYR A 241 -21.39 -17.25 -1.83
N VAL A 242 -22.28 -16.27 -1.90
CA VAL A 242 -23.28 -16.13 -2.95
C VAL A 242 -23.11 -14.75 -3.53
N TYR A 243 -22.89 -14.68 -4.84
CA TYR A 243 -22.77 -13.41 -5.55
C TYR A 243 -23.98 -12.50 -5.29
N ARG A 244 -23.69 -11.22 -5.07
CA ARG A 244 -24.69 -10.14 -4.97
C ARG A 244 -24.18 -8.91 -5.71
N ARG A 245 -25.11 -8.18 -6.33
CA ARG A 245 -24.84 -6.84 -6.87
C ARG A 245 -24.24 -5.96 -5.77
N PRO A 246 -23.14 -5.24 -6.02
CA PRO A 246 -22.60 -4.27 -5.08
C PRO A 246 -23.65 -3.22 -4.69
N PRO A 247 -23.72 -2.80 -3.42
CA PRO A 247 -24.70 -1.81 -3.00
C PRO A 247 -24.41 -0.44 -3.60
N GLU A 248 -25.50 0.26 -3.91
CA GLU A 248 -25.49 1.67 -4.29
C GLU A 248 -25.23 2.51 -3.02
N THR A 249 -24.18 3.34 -3.04
CA THR A 249 -23.76 4.12 -1.87
C THR A 249 -23.82 5.62 -2.08
N GLY A 250 -24.21 6.06 -3.29
CA GLY A 250 -24.26 7.48 -3.64
C GLY A 250 -22.87 8.11 -3.83
N ASP A 251 -21.83 7.31 -4.01
CA ASP A 251 -20.44 7.76 -4.19
C ASP A 251 -20.06 7.98 -5.67
N GLY A 252 -21.06 7.99 -6.54
CA GLY A 252 -20.94 8.24 -7.97
C GLY A 252 -20.75 7.00 -8.85
N TRP A 253 -20.50 5.82 -8.28
CA TRP A 253 -20.59 4.58 -9.04
C TRP A 253 -22.04 4.27 -9.38
N GLU A 254 -22.30 3.82 -10.61
CA GLU A 254 -23.48 3.00 -10.89
C GLU A 254 -23.12 1.55 -10.59
N THR A 255 -23.96 0.84 -9.83
CA THR A 255 -23.76 -0.61 -9.60
C THR A 255 -24.67 -1.45 -10.48
N ALA A 256 -24.23 -2.65 -10.86
CA ALA A 256 -25.03 -3.60 -11.64
C ALA A 256 -24.74 -5.05 -11.24
N ARG A 257 -25.55 -5.99 -11.74
CA ARG A 257 -25.17 -7.41 -11.67
C ARG A 257 -24.03 -7.69 -12.63
N ALA A 258 -23.21 -8.69 -12.33
CA ALA A 258 -22.12 -9.09 -13.20
C ALA A 258 -22.65 -9.59 -14.56
N SER A 259 -23.80 -10.26 -14.57
CA SER A 259 -24.46 -10.71 -15.79
C SER A 259 -24.92 -9.56 -16.69
N ASP A 260 -25.33 -8.40 -16.12
CA ASP A 260 -25.74 -7.22 -16.88
C ASP A 260 -24.59 -6.62 -17.71
N VAL A 261 -23.35 -6.92 -17.32
CA VAL A 261 -22.13 -6.48 -18.02
C VAL A 261 -21.39 -7.66 -18.63
N GLY A 262 -22.05 -8.79 -18.87
CA GLY A 262 -21.49 -9.95 -19.55
C GLY A 262 -20.36 -10.66 -18.79
N ILE A 263 -20.43 -10.67 -17.45
CA ILE A 263 -19.57 -11.48 -16.58
C ILE A 263 -20.38 -12.63 -15.96
N ASP A 264 -19.85 -13.85 -15.99
CA ASP A 264 -20.47 -15.03 -15.37
C ASP A 264 -20.47 -14.91 -13.83
N GLU A 265 -21.66 -14.75 -13.24
CA GLU A 265 -21.84 -14.69 -11.79
C GLU A 265 -21.41 -15.96 -11.06
N ALA A 266 -21.52 -17.13 -11.71
CA ALA A 266 -21.06 -18.39 -11.14
C ALA A 266 -19.53 -18.44 -11.08
N ALA A 267 -18.84 -17.86 -12.07
CA ALA A 267 -17.40 -17.69 -12.05
C ALA A 267 -16.94 -16.75 -10.94
N VAL A 268 -17.61 -15.60 -10.79
CA VAL A 268 -17.36 -14.68 -9.66
C VAL A 268 -17.58 -15.40 -8.32
N THR A 269 -18.67 -16.16 -8.21
CA THR A 269 -19.00 -16.94 -7.00
C THR A 269 -17.88 -17.92 -6.65
N ARG A 270 -17.40 -18.71 -7.63
CA ARG A 270 -16.29 -19.66 -7.42
C ARG A 270 -15.00 -18.95 -7.02
N ALA A 271 -14.63 -17.88 -7.71
CA ALA A 271 -13.40 -17.13 -7.44
C ALA A 271 -13.41 -16.53 -6.02
N VAL A 272 -14.48 -15.84 -5.64
CA VAL A 272 -14.61 -15.22 -4.31
C VAL A 272 -14.73 -16.28 -3.21
N GLN A 273 -15.41 -17.40 -3.48
CA GLN A 273 -15.46 -18.53 -2.54
C GLN A 273 -14.06 -19.09 -2.27
N GLN A 274 -13.26 -19.31 -3.33
CA GLN A 274 -11.88 -19.78 -3.20
C GLN A 274 -11.04 -18.84 -2.33
N LEU A 275 -11.18 -17.52 -2.52
CA LEU A 275 -10.51 -16.51 -1.70
C LEU A 275 -10.98 -16.55 -0.24
N SER A 276 -12.28 -16.76 -0.02
CA SER A 276 -12.92 -16.72 1.30
C SER A 276 -12.48 -17.87 2.22
N VAL A 277 -12.10 -19.02 1.65
CA VAL A 277 -11.72 -20.23 2.39
C VAL A 277 -10.22 -20.56 2.30
N ALA A 278 -9.42 -19.66 1.71
CA ALA A 278 -7.99 -19.85 1.59
C ALA A 278 -7.33 -19.98 2.98
N ASP A 279 -6.43 -20.95 3.16
CA ASP A 279 -5.71 -21.11 4.43
C ASP A 279 -4.62 -20.01 4.56
N PRO A 280 -4.78 -19.05 5.48
CA PRO A 280 -3.78 -18.01 5.70
C PRO A 280 -2.44 -18.58 6.20
N ALA A 281 -2.43 -19.74 6.87
CA ALA A 281 -1.22 -20.37 7.37
C ALA A 281 -0.40 -21.09 6.29
N ALA A 282 -0.92 -21.21 5.06
CA ALA A 282 -0.18 -21.80 3.95
C ALA A 282 1.09 -21.01 3.62
N ARG A 283 2.14 -21.72 3.17
CA ARG A 283 3.45 -21.12 2.82
C ARG A 283 3.36 -20.05 1.73
N ARG A 284 2.40 -20.19 0.80
CA ARG A 284 2.12 -19.25 -0.30
C ARG A 284 0.69 -18.73 -0.25
N ALA A 285 0.23 -18.31 0.93
CA ALA A 285 -1.10 -17.75 1.10
C ALA A 285 -1.27 -16.46 0.29
N SER A 286 -2.43 -16.33 -0.39
CA SER A 286 -2.84 -15.07 -1.00
C SER A 286 -3.59 -14.24 0.03
N LEU A 287 -2.95 -13.16 0.48
CA LEU A 287 -3.47 -12.23 1.49
C LEU A 287 -4.15 -11.06 0.79
N ILE A 288 -5.18 -11.35 -0.01
CA ILE A 288 -5.98 -10.33 -0.69
C ILE A 288 -6.93 -9.72 0.34
N HIS A 289 -6.87 -8.41 0.53
CA HIS A 289 -7.74 -7.64 1.43
C HIS A 289 -9.01 -7.14 0.72
N SER A 290 -8.93 -6.88 -0.59
CA SER A 290 -10.09 -6.50 -1.39
C SER A 290 -9.96 -6.93 -2.85
N LEU A 291 -11.11 -7.18 -3.47
CA LEU A 291 -11.28 -7.41 -4.91
C LEU A 291 -12.48 -6.58 -5.40
N LEU A 292 -12.23 -5.60 -6.26
CA LEU A 292 -13.27 -4.81 -6.91
C LEU A 292 -13.13 -4.90 -8.42
N ILE A 293 -14.26 -4.98 -9.14
CA ILE A 293 -14.29 -5.02 -10.61
C ILE A 293 -15.40 -4.11 -11.11
N ALA A 294 -15.07 -3.21 -12.03
CA ALA A 294 -16.02 -2.46 -12.82
C ALA A 294 -15.85 -2.79 -14.30
N ARG A 295 -16.98 -2.93 -15.00
CA ARG A 295 -17.03 -3.16 -16.45
C ARG A 295 -18.17 -2.35 -17.05
N HIS A 296 -17.96 -1.79 -18.24
CA HIS A 296 -18.95 -0.92 -18.90
C HIS A 296 -19.39 0.26 -18.04
N GLY A 297 -18.45 0.82 -17.26
CA GLY A 297 -18.70 1.94 -16.35
C GLY A 297 -19.51 1.59 -15.10
N LYS A 298 -19.79 0.30 -14.83
CA LYS A 298 -20.59 -0.16 -13.68
C LYS A 298 -19.77 -1.02 -12.74
N LEU A 299 -19.90 -0.79 -11.43
CA LEU A 299 -19.29 -1.62 -10.40
C LEU A 299 -20.12 -2.90 -10.21
N VAL A 300 -19.47 -4.05 -10.37
CA VAL A 300 -20.15 -5.36 -10.38
C VAL A 300 -19.59 -6.39 -9.39
N VAL A 301 -18.38 -6.18 -8.87
CA VAL A 301 -17.81 -6.95 -7.75
C VAL A 301 -17.24 -5.98 -6.72
N GLU A 302 -17.57 -6.19 -5.44
CA GLU A 302 -17.03 -5.41 -4.31
C GLU A 302 -16.90 -6.32 -3.07
N GLU A 303 -15.73 -6.94 -2.91
CA GLU A 303 -15.48 -7.91 -1.85
C GLU A 303 -14.28 -7.52 -0.99
N TYR A 304 -14.37 -7.80 0.30
CA TYR A 304 -13.34 -7.51 1.31
C TYR A 304 -13.09 -8.74 2.18
N PHE A 305 -11.87 -8.85 2.69
CA PHE A 305 -11.39 -10.01 3.44
C PHE A 305 -10.52 -9.59 4.63
N PHE A 306 -10.19 -10.51 5.53
CA PHE A 306 -9.26 -10.32 6.66
C PHE A 306 -9.65 -9.15 7.58
N GLY A 307 -10.95 -8.93 7.78
CA GLY A 307 -11.48 -7.85 8.61
C GLY A 307 -11.41 -6.45 7.99
N PHE A 308 -10.92 -6.31 6.75
CA PHE A 308 -11.05 -5.08 5.97
C PHE A 308 -12.49 -4.93 5.45
N GLY A 309 -12.90 -3.69 5.22
CA GLY A 309 -14.22 -3.37 4.67
C GLY A 309 -14.19 -2.16 3.75
N ARG A 310 -15.37 -1.75 3.28
CA ARG A 310 -15.54 -0.66 2.30
C ARG A 310 -14.86 0.65 2.70
N ASP A 311 -14.93 0.99 3.99
CA ASP A 311 -14.37 2.24 4.52
C ASP A 311 -12.93 2.12 4.98
N SER A 312 -12.33 0.93 4.88
CA SER A 312 -10.91 0.74 5.13
C SER A 312 -10.09 1.43 4.05
N VAL A 313 -9.12 2.22 4.49
CA VAL A 313 -8.09 2.78 3.61
C VAL A 313 -6.88 1.85 3.57
N HIS A 314 -6.32 1.65 2.40
CA HIS A 314 -5.08 0.89 2.20
C HIS A 314 -3.95 1.85 1.84
N ASP A 315 -2.77 1.62 2.39
CA ASP A 315 -1.54 2.20 1.86
C ASP A 315 -1.27 1.55 0.51
N ILE A 316 -1.45 2.31 -0.58
CA ILE A 316 -1.34 1.76 -1.94
C ILE A 316 0.12 1.68 -2.40
N ARG A 317 1.08 2.06 -1.55
CA ARG A 317 2.52 2.01 -1.81
C ARG A 317 2.85 2.64 -3.16
N SER A 318 3.72 2.01 -3.93
CA SER A 318 4.15 2.45 -5.25
C SER A 318 3.01 2.65 -6.27
N ALA A 319 1.82 2.07 -6.10
CA ALA A 319 0.69 2.41 -6.98
C ALA A 319 0.30 3.89 -6.86
N GLY A 320 0.68 4.55 -5.75
CA GLY A 320 0.53 6.00 -5.57
C GLY A 320 1.38 6.84 -6.53
N LYS A 321 2.45 6.30 -7.12
CA LYS A 321 3.31 7.02 -8.07
C LYS A 321 2.56 7.43 -9.34
N THR A 322 1.56 6.64 -9.74
CA THR A 322 0.70 6.94 -10.89
C THR A 322 -0.03 8.28 -10.76
N PHE A 323 -0.22 8.78 -9.53
CA PHE A 323 -0.75 10.12 -9.34
C PHE A 323 0.15 11.23 -9.91
N ALA A 324 1.44 10.99 -10.17
CA ALA A 324 2.28 11.94 -10.91
C ALA A 324 1.72 12.25 -12.30
N SER A 325 1.29 11.22 -13.03
CA SER A 325 0.67 11.36 -14.35
C SER A 325 -0.74 11.95 -14.26
N VAL A 326 -1.53 11.52 -13.29
CA VAL A 326 -2.85 12.13 -12.98
C VAL A 326 -2.69 13.63 -12.76
N PHE A 327 -1.78 14.05 -11.88
CA PHE A 327 -1.61 15.44 -11.50
C PHE A 327 -1.06 16.29 -12.63
N LEU A 328 -0.07 15.80 -13.38
CA LEU A 328 0.43 16.51 -14.56
C LEU A 328 -0.69 16.71 -15.59
N GLY A 329 -1.50 15.67 -15.87
CA GLY A 329 -2.66 15.78 -16.74
C GLY A 329 -3.70 16.79 -16.25
N THR A 330 -4.02 16.80 -14.94
CA THR A 330 -4.94 17.81 -14.37
C THR A 330 -4.37 19.24 -14.44
N ALA A 331 -3.06 19.40 -14.25
CA ALA A 331 -2.38 20.70 -14.29
C ALA A 331 -2.39 21.26 -15.72
N MET A 332 -2.02 20.45 -16.70
CA MET A 332 -2.08 20.78 -18.13
C MET A 332 -3.49 21.21 -18.55
N ARG A 333 -4.51 20.41 -18.17
CA ARG A 333 -5.91 20.75 -18.46
C ARG A 333 -6.35 22.08 -17.85
N LYS A 334 -5.82 22.43 -16.67
CA LYS A 334 -6.08 23.72 -16.00
C LYS A 334 -5.26 24.88 -16.58
N GLY A 335 -4.52 24.65 -17.66
CA GLY A 335 -3.71 25.68 -18.33
C GLY A 335 -2.38 25.99 -17.63
N ILE A 336 -1.98 25.16 -16.66
CA ILE A 336 -0.65 25.28 -16.04
C ILE A 336 0.38 24.85 -17.08
N ARG A 337 1.40 25.68 -17.28
CA ARG A 337 2.47 25.46 -18.27
C ARG A 337 3.46 24.41 -17.77
N LEU A 338 3.04 23.16 -17.80
CA LEU A 338 3.87 21.97 -17.63
C LEU A 338 3.63 21.02 -18.80
N SER A 339 4.62 20.22 -19.11
CA SER A 339 4.54 19.16 -20.12
C SER A 339 5.58 18.08 -19.79
N PRO A 340 5.52 16.89 -20.42
CA PRO A 340 6.55 15.87 -20.27
C PRO A 340 7.96 16.41 -20.55
N GLU A 341 8.11 17.38 -21.45
CA GLU A 341 9.40 17.98 -21.87
C GLU A 341 9.90 19.05 -20.90
N THR A 342 9.10 19.45 -19.91
CA THR A 342 9.49 20.48 -18.93
C THR A 342 10.78 20.06 -18.22
N LYS A 343 11.80 20.92 -18.31
CA LYS A 343 13.12 20.69 -17.70
C LYS A 343 13.05 20.97 -16.21
N ILE A 344 13.37 19.97 -15.39
CA ILE A 344 13.17 20.06 -13.94
C ILE A 344 14.08 21.11 -13.29
N TYR A 345 15.30 21.27 -13.80
CA TYR A 345 16.26 22.24 -13.27
C TYR A 345 15.88 23.69 -13.59
N ASP A 346 15.23 23.96 -14.72
CA ASP A 346 14.75 25.30 -15.05
C ASP A 346 13.63 25.71 -14.10
N LEU A 347 12.70 24.79 -13.82
CA LEU A 347 11.56 25.01 -12.93
C LEU A 347 11.99 25.19 -11.47
N MET A 348 12.98 24.41 -11.02
CA MET A 348 13.37 24.32 -9.62
C MET A 348 14.68 25.04 -9.28
N ARG A 349 15.22 25.87 -10.19
CA ARG A 349 16.53 26.54 -10.07
C ARG A 349 16.75 27.30 -8.75
N GLU A 350 15.69 27.83 -8.16
CA GLU A 350 15.74 28.61 -6.91
C GLU A 350 16.08 27.77 -5.67
N LEU A 351 15.94 26.45 -5.74
CA LEU A 351 16.38 25.56 -4.67
C LEU A 351 17.92 25.39 -4.63
N GLY A 352 18.62 25.88 -5.65
CA GLY A 352 20.07 25.85 -5.74
C GLY A 352 20.78 26.69 -4.68
N PRO A 353 22.12 26.57 -4.57
CA PRO A 353 22.97 25.67 -5.35
C PRO A 353 22.76 24.19 -4.98
N PHE A 354 22.99 23.31 -5.96
CA PHE A 354 22.86 21.85 -5.81
C PHE A 354 24.23 21.20 -5.69
N SER A 355 24.31 20.11 -4.93
CA SER A 355 25.49 19.25 -4.90
C SER A 355 25.69 18.52 -6.23
N ASN A 356 26.91 18.03 -6.47
CA ASN A 356 27.29 17.25 -7.65
C ASN A 356 26.91 17.96 -8.98
N PRO A 357 27.55 19.10 -9.32
CA PRO A 357 27.28 19.80 -10.57
C PRO A 357 27.62 18.90 -11.77
N ASP A 358 26.71 18.82 -12.73
CA ASP A 358 26.89 18.04 -13.96
C ASP A 358 26.05 18.69 -15.07
N PRO A 359 26.61 18.98 -16.25
CA PRO A 359 25.88 19.64 -17.33
C PRO A 359 24.66 18.83 -17.81
N ARG A 360 24.66 17.50 -17.69
CA ARG A 360 23.55 16.62 -18.09
C ARG A 360 22.29 16.87 -17.27
N LYS A 361 22.40 17.38 -16.04
CA LYS A 361 21.26 17.71 -15.17
C LYS A 361 20.28 18.67 -15.84
N SER A 362 20.80 19.65 -16.60
CA SER A 362 19.98 20.61 -17.35
C SER A 362 19.02 19.95 -18.36
N GLN A 363 19.26 18.69 -18.75
CA GLN A 363 18.46 17.98 -19.73
C GLN A 363 17.33 17.14 -19.12
N ILE A 364 17.30 16.96 -17.80
CA ILE A 364 16.34 16.09 -17.13
C ILE A 364 14.92 16.65 -17.26
N THR A 365 13.99 15.86 -17.79
CA THR A 365 12.59 16.25 -18.01
C THR A 365 11.61 15.55 -17.05
N LEU A 366 10.38 16.06 -16.97
CA LEU A 366 9.30 15.38 -16.24
C LEU A 366 8.99 13.98 -16.82
N ALA A 367 9.09 13.81 -18.15
CA ALA A 367 8.94 12.52 -18.81
C ALA A 367 9.92 11.48 -18.23
N GLN A 368 11.21 11.85 -18.17
CA GLN A 368 12.27 10.98 -17.67
C GLN A 368 12.11 10.66 -16.18
N LEU A 369 11.55 11.58 -15.38
CA LEU A 369 11.20 11.28 -14.00
C LEU A 369 10.07 10.25 -13.89
N MET A 370 9.02 10.38 -14.72
CA MET A 370 7.87 9.47 -14.73
C MET A 370 8.18 8.08 -15.31
N THR A 371 9.18 7.97 -16.18
CA THR A 371 9.64 6.69 -16.77
C THR A 371 10.88 6.12 -16.09
N HIS A 372 11.24 6.62 -14.89
CA HIS A 372 12.39 6.14 -14.13
C HIS A 372 13.74 6.18 -14.87
N SER A 373 13.90 7.12 -15.81
CA SER A 373 15.07 7.22 -16.68
C SER A 373 15.82 8.55 -16.57
N ALA A 374 15.62 9.30 -15.49
CA ALA A 374 16.30 10.58 -15.24
C ALA A 374 17.83 10.47 -15.08
N GLY A 375 18.36 9.27 -14.81
CA GLY A 375 19.80 9.01 -14.74
C GLY A 375 20.48 9.40 -13.42
N PHE A 376 19.71 9.85 -12.41
CA PHE A 376 20.24 10.03 -11.05
C PHE A 376 20.81 8.72 -10.50
N ALA A 377 21.82 8.81 -9.63
CA ALA A 377 22.28 7.70 -8.81
C ALA A 377 21.19 7.34 -7.77
N CYS A 378 20.16 6.64 -8.23
CA CYS A 378 18.96 6.30 -7.49
C CYS A 378 18.42 4.97 -7.99
N ASP A 379 18.39 3.98 -7.10
CA ASP A 379 17.78 2.67 -7.32
C ASP A 379 17.20 2.22 -5.97
N ASP A 380 15.88 2.00 -5.94
CA ASP A 380 15.19 1.55 -4.73
C ASP A 380 15.49 0.08 -4.39
N TYR A 381 16.06 -0.69 -5.33
CA TYR A 381 16.52 -2.07 -5.11
C TYR A 381 17.99 -2.15 -4.65
N ASP A 382 18.70 -1.02 -4.58
CA ASP A 382 20.06 -0.95 -4.03
C ASP A 382 20.08 -0.05 -2.77
N ASP A 383 20.21 -0.68 -1.60
CA ASP A 383 20.31 0.00 -0.31
C ASP A 383 21.54 0.93 -0.22
N ASN A 384 22.57 0.74 -1.05
CA ASN A 384 23.74 1.62 -1.09
C ASN A 384 23.54 2.84 -1.98
N SER A 385 22.55 2.82 -2.88
CA SER A 385 22.23 3.95 -3.75
C SER A 385 21.92 5.20 -2.92
N PRO A 386 22.50 6.38 -3.23
CA PRO A 386 22.25 7.59 -2.46
C PRO A 386 20.80 8.08 -2.62
N GLY A 387 20.19 7.86 -3.78
CA GLY A 387 18.78 8.19 -4.03
C GLY A 387 17.76 7.19 -3.50
N ASN A 388 18.19 6.08 -2.88
CA ASN A 388 17.31 5.02 -2.39
C ASN A 388 16.18 5.57 -1.49
N GLU A 389 14.95 5.07 -1.69
CA GLU A 389 13.75 5.50 -0.98
C GLU A 389 13.91 5.57 0.56
N ASN A 390 14.53 4.57 1.19
CA ASN A 390 14.65 4.52 2.64
C ASN A 390 15.56 5.64 3.19
N LYS A 391 16.57 6.04 2.43
CA LYS A 391 17.42 7.19 2.75
C LYS A 391 16.70 8.51 2.49
N LEU A 392 16.05 8.62 1.33
CA LEU A 392 15.30 9.82 0.93
C LEU A 392 14.26 10.21 1.98
N ARG A 393 13.55 9.23 2.57
CA ARG A 393 12.53 9.49 3.58
C ARG A 393 13.06 10.11 4.88
N GLN A 394 14.37 10.03 5.12
CA GLN A 394 15.00 10.51 6.36
C GLN A 394 15.69 11.88 6.20
N VAL A 395 15.91 12.35 4.97
CA VAL A 395 16.59 13.63 4.73
C VAL A 395 15.61 14.80 4.67
N PRO A 396 15.98 16.00 5.16
CA PRO A 396 15.22 17.22 4.93
C PRO A 396 15.43 17.71 3.48
N GLN A 397 14.56 18.63 3.03
CA GLN A 397 14.60 19.25 1.71
C GLN A 397 14.72 18.21 0.57
N GLN A 398 13.87 17.18 0.60
CA GLN A 398 13.98 16.00 -0.26
C GLN A 398 14.06 16.33 -1.77
N TRP A 399 13.39 17.39 -2.22
CA TRP A 399 13.48 17.85 -3.61
C TRP A 399 14.86 18.39 -3.96
N LYS A 400 15.43 19.25 -3.10
CA LYS A 400 16.80 19.76 -3.26
C LYS A 400 17.82 18.63 -3.17
N TYR A 401 17.62 17.70 -2.24
CA TYR A 401 18.45 16.51 -2.11
C TYR A 401 18.49 15.70 -3.41
N THR A 402 17.31 15.42 -4.00
CA THR A 402 17.19 14.70 -5.27
C THR A 402 17.92 15.44 -6.41
N LEU A 403 17.73 16.76 -6.52
CA LEU A 403 18.44 17.59 -7.51
C LEU A 403 19.97 17.66 -7.24
N GLY A 404 20.39 17.34 -6.02
CA GLY A 404 21.78 17.24 -5.59
C GLY A 404 22.42 15.87 -5.81
N LEU A 405 21.67 14.84 -6.22
CA LEU A 405 22.24 13.51 -6.45
C LEU A 405 23.26 13.51 -7.61
N PRO A 406 24.27 12.64 -7.58
CA PRO A 406 25.12 12.37 -8.75
C PRO A 406 24.29 11.87 -9.95
N VAL A 407 24.78 12.10 -11.17
CA VAL A 407 24.20 11.55 -12.40
C VAL A 407 24.99 10.31 -12.79
N ALA A 408 24.42 9.13 -12.56
CA ALA A 408 25.03 7.85 -12.88
C ALA A 408 24.97 7.53 -14.39
N TYR A 409 23.87 7.93 -15.04
CA TYR A 409 23.61 7.64 -16.45
C TYR A 409 23.11 8.88 -17.18
N SER A 410 23.29 8.92 -18.50
CA SER A 410 22.71 10.00 -19.30
C SER A 410 21.17 9.96 -19.20
N PRO A 411 20.48 11.11 -19.06
CA PRO A 411 19.03 11.13 -18.97
C PRO A 411 18.38 10.47 -20.21
N GLY A 412 17.45 9.55 -19.98
CA GLY A 412 16.72 8.82 -20.99
C GLY A 412 17.40 7.53 -21.48
N THR A 413 18.55 7.11 -20.94
CA THR A 413 19.29 5.94 -21.47
C THR A 413 19.27 4.71 -20.57
N HIS A 414 18.85 4.81 -19.32
CA HIS A 414 18.94 3.73 -18.34
C HIS A 414 17.71 3.72 -17.43
N TYR A 415 17.21 2.52 -17.12
CA TYR A 415 16.09 2.33 -16.20
C TYR A 415 16.58 1.93 -14.81
N ALA A 416 16.26 2.75 -13.83
CA ALA A 416 16.42 2.41 -12.42
C ALA A 416 15.20 2.90 -11.64
N TYR A 417 14.45 1.95 -11.08
CA TYR A 417 13.25 2.28 -10.33
C TYR A 417 13.61 3.14 -9.11
N CYS A 418 13.03 4.32 -9.05
CA CYS A 418 13.50 5.39 -8.17
C CYS A 418 12.35 6.24 -7.67
N SER A 419 12.05 6.15 -6.37
CA SER A 419 11.01 6.93 -5.72
C SER A 419 11.35 8.42 -5.59
N ALA A 420 12.65 8.77 -5.60
CA ALA A 420 13.09 10.16 -5.58
C ALA A 420 12.63 10.93 -6.83
N ASN A 421 12.60 10.28 -8.00
CA ASN A 421 12.13 10.88 -9.25
C ASN A 421 10.68 11.36 -9.12
N LEU A 422 9.79 10.50 -8.64
CA LEU A 422 8.37 10.80 -8.51
C LEU A 422 8.12 11.81 -7.39
N ASN A 423 8.88 11.73 -6.30
CA ASN A 423 8.82 12.74 -5.25
C ASN A 423 9.24 14.12 -5.77
N LEU A 424 10.22 14.22 -6.67
CA LEU A 424 10.62 15.48 -7.28
C LEU A 424 9.52 16.08 -8.18
N ILE A 425 8.68 15.25 -8.81
CA ILE A 425 7.49 15.71 -9.55
C ILE A 425 6.50 16.42 -8.61
N SER A 426 6.38 16.01 -7.34
CA SER A 426 5.56 16.76 -6.38
C SER A 426 6.06 18.19 -6.20
N GLY A 427 7.38 18.39 -6.14
CA GLY A 427 8.00 19.71 -6.07
C GLY A 427 7.71 20.54 -7.32
N ALA A 428 7.81 19.94 -8.50
CA ALA A 428 7.47 20.58 -9.76
C ALA A 428 6.01 21.06 -9.80
N LEU A 429 5.08 20.19 -9.39
CA LEU A 429 3.64 20.49 -9.33
C LEU A 429 3.35 21.58 -8.30
N THR A 430 3.88 21.47 -7.08
CA THR A 430 3.70 22.48 -6.03
C THR A 430 4.24 23.83 -6.49
N LYS A 431 5.43 23.85 -7.11
CA LYS A 431 6.04 25.09 -7.62
C LYS A 431 5.22 25.74 -8.73
N ALA A 432 4.78 24.95 -9.72
CA ALA A 432 4.06 25.47 -10.88
C ALA A 432 2.61 25.90 -10.56
N THR A 433 1.96 25.21 -9.62
CA THR A 433 0.57 25.48 -9.24
C THR A 433 0.45 26.47 -8.07
N GLY A 434 1.53 26.68 -7.30
CA GLY A 434 1.48 27.41 -6.03
C GLY A 434 0.61 26.73 -4.96
N THR A 435 0.23 25.47 -5.17
CA THR A 435 -0.71 24.73 -4.33
C THR A 435 -0.03 23.54 -3.68
N TRP A 436 -0.26 23.35 -2.39
CA TRP A 436 0.24 22.18 -1.65
C TRP A 436 -0.33 20.88 -2.22
N LEU A 437 0.50 19.86 -2.42
CA LEU A 437 0.11 18.65 -3.18
C LEU A 437 -1.14 17.93 -2.64
N PRO A 438 -1.31 17.66 -1.31
CA PRO A 438 -2.56 17.10 -0.79
C PRO A 438 -3.80 17.96 -1.09
N ALA A 439 -3.65 19.30 -1.11
CA ALA A 439 -4.74 20.19 -1.48
C ALA A 439 -5.04 20.14 -2.98
N TRP A 440 -4.01 20.04 -3.82
CA TRP A 440 -4.18 19.82 -5.25
C TRP A 440 -4.94 18.51 -5.52
N PHE A 441 -4.55 17.42 -4.86
CA PHE A 441 -5.23 16.12 -4.94
C PHE A 441 -6.71 16.24 -4.54
N ASP A 442 -7.00 16.89 -3.42
CA ASP A 442 -8.37 17.05 -2.92
C ASP A 442 -9.26 17.78 -3.93
N GLN A 443 -8.77 18.90 -4.45
CA GLN A 443 -9.54 19.81 -5.31
C GLN A 443 -9.71 19.27 -6.73
N THR A 444 -8.72 18.56 -7.26
CA THR A 444 -8.67 18.17 -8.67
C THR A 444 -9.04 16.71 -8.91
N VAL A 445 -8.97 15.86 -7.89
CA VAL A 445 -9.24 14.42 -8.02
C VAL A 445 -10.23 13.94 -6.95
N ALA A 446 -9.91 14.08 -5.67
CA ALA A 446 -10.69 13.43 -4.61
C ALA A 446 -12.14 13.93 -4.56
N ARG A 447 -12.37 15.26 -4.50
CA ARG A 447 -13.73 15.83 -4.49
C ARG A 447 -14.48 15.60 -5.80
N PRO A 448 -13.89 15.86 -7.00
CA PRO A 448 -14.58 15.57 -8.27
C PRO A 448 -15.01 14.11 -8.43
N LEU A 449 -14.22 13.17 -7.90
CA LEU A 449 -14.52 11.73 -7.94
C LEU A 449 -15.30 11.24 -6.72
N GLN A 450 -15.69 12.14 -5.81
CA GLN A 450 -16.46 11.82 -4.60
C GLN A 450 -15.76 10.74 -3.76
N PHE A 451 -14.46 10.91 -3.57
CA PHE A 451 -13.69 10.06 -2.68
C PHE A 451 -14.21 10.21 -1.25
N GLY A 452 -14.14 9.12 -0.50
CA GLY A 452 -14.39 9.16 0.93
C GLY A 452 -13.12 9.56 1.65
N ARG A 453 -12.83 8.86 2.73
CA ARG A 453 -11.63 9.17 3.52
C ARG A 453 -10.37 8.77 2.76
N TRP A 454 -9.39 9.67 2.78
CA TRP A 454 -8.06 9.42 2.26
C TRP A 454 -7.01 10.05 3.17
N TYR A 455 -5.79 9.52 3.09
CA TYR A 455 -4.64 10.09 3.78
C TYR A 455 -3.48 10.20 2.80
N TRP A 456 -2.65 11.22 2.95
CA TRP A 456 -1.47 11.42 2.12
C TRP A 456 -0.24 11.58 3.00
N ASN A 457 0.72 10.65 2.91
CA ASN A 457 1.96 10.72 3.66
C ASN A 457 2.76 11.97 3.26
N LEU A 458 3.39 12.60 4.23
CA LEU A 458 4.18 13.81 4.05
C LEU A 458 5.68 13.52 4.12
N THR A 459 6.45 14.35 3.44
CA THR A 459 7.90 14.44 3.61
C THR A 459 8.24 15.03 4.98
N THR A 460 9.52 14.99 5.32
CA THR A 460 10.09 15.65 6.52
C THR A 460 9.82 17.16 6.56
N ASP A 461 9.61 17.80 5.41
CA ASP A 461 9.29 19.22 5.28
C ASP A 461 7.76 19.49 5.20
N ASN A 462 6.92 18.51 5.53
CA ASN A 462 5.46 18.57 5.43
C ASN A 462 4.90 18.78 4.01
N GLU A 463 5.65 18.37 2.98
CA GLU A 463 5.18 18.35 1.58
C GLU A 463 4.56 17.00 1.23
N GLY A 464 3.66 16.93 0.25
CA GLY A 464 3.03 15.66 -0.13
C GLY A 464 4.03 14.70 -0.78
N TYR A 465 4.22 13.51 -0.20
CA TYR A 465 5.16 12.52 -0.71
C TYR A 465 4.58 11.74 -1.89
N LEU A 466 5.12 11.95 -3.09
CA LEU A 466 4.60 11.34 -4.33
C LEU A 466 5.35 10.05 -4.74
N GLY A 467 6.32 9.59 -3.94
CA GLY A 467 6.95 8.27 -4.10
C GLY A 467 6.05 7.09 -3.74
N GLY A 468 4.82 7.32 -3.27
CA GLY A 468 3.88 6.27 -2.87
C GLY A 468 3.10 6.58 -1.59
N GLY A 469 2.92 7.87 -1.26
CA GLY A 469 2.34 8.29 0.01
C GLY A 469 0.82 8.21 0.11
N ALA A 470 0.11 7.82 -0.94
CA ALA A 470 -1.35 7.82 -0.94
C ALA A 470 -1.91 6.64 -0.14
N ARG A 471 -2.97 6.91 0.64
CA ARG A 471 -3.80 5.88 1.27
C ARG A 471 -5.26 6.11 0.94
N LEU A 472 -5.86 5.16 0.23
CA LEU A 472 -7.18 5.31 -0.40
C LEU A 472 -8.06 4.11 -0.09
N ARG A 473 -9.38 4.30 -0.15
CA ARG A 473 -10.32 3.16 -0.20
C ARG A 473 -10.17 2.45 -1.56
N PRO A 474 -10.23 1.11 -1.62
CA PRO A 474 -10.18 0.38 -2.89
C PRO A 474 -11.21 0.88 -3.92
N ARG A 475 -12.41 1.23 -3.44
CA ARG A 475 -13.51 1.75 -4.25
C ARG A 475 -13.20 3.10 -4.91
N ASP A 476 -12.39 3.93 -4.26
CA ASP A 476 -11.97 5.23 -4.79
C ASP A 476 -10.79 5.09 -5.75
N LEU A 477 -9.84 4.19 -5.46
CA LEU A 477 -8.76 3.87 -6.39
C LEU A 477 -9.31 3.34 -7.73
N LEU A 478 -10.36 2.51 -7.69
CA LEU A 478 -11.02 1.99 -8.89
C LEU A 478 -11.57 3.11 -9.79
N LYS A 479 -12.04 4.22 -9.22
CA LYS A 479 -12.52 5.39 -9.98
C LYS A 479 -11.41 6.04 -10.79
N VAL A 480 -10.17 6.03 -10.30
CA VAL A 480 -9.00 6.52 -11.06
C VAL A 480 -8.80 5.67 -12.32
N GLY A 481 -8.89 4.35 -12.21
CA GLY A 481 -8.85 3.45 -13.36
C GLY A 481 -9.98 3.72 -14.34
N GLN A 482 -11.21 3.90 -13.84
CA GLN A 482 -12.37 4.21 -14.69
C GLN A 482 -12.23 5.56 -15.41
N VAL A 483 -11.63 6.57 -14.78
CA VAL A 483 -11.33 7.86 -15.43
C VAL A 483 -10.43 7.63 -16.64
N TYR A 484 -9.34 6.88 -16.49
CA TYR A 484 -8.44 6.57 -17.61
C TYR A 484 -9.13 5.72 -18.67
N LEU A 485 -9.88 4.70 -18.25
CA LEU A 485 -10.67 3.85 -19.16
C LEU A 485 -11.64 4.68 -20.01
N ASN A 486 -12.26 5.70 -19.42
CA ASN A 486 -13.19 6.62 -20.08
C ASN A 486 -12.53 7.82 -20.78
N GLY A 487 -11.22 7.77 -21.07
CA GLY A 487 -10.53 8.87 -21.75
C GLY A 487 -10.52 10.18 -20.94
N GLY A 488 -10.45 10.08 -19.62
CA GLY A 488 -10.31 11.19 -18.69
C GLY A 488 -11.63 11.74 -18.13
N VAL A 489 -12.76 11.06 -18.34
CA VAL A 489 -14.09 11.53 -17.94
C VAL A 489 -14.69 10.69 -16.81
N TRP A 490 -15.25 11.37 -15.81
CA TRP A 490 -16.06 10.77 -14.74
C TRP A 490 -17.44 11.40 -14.71
N ARG A 491 -18.50 10.62 -14.95
CA ARG A 491 -19.90 11.10 -14.94
C ARG A 491 -20.14 12.38 -15.77
N GLY A 492 -19.56 12.45 -16.96
CA GLY A 492 -19.64 13.63 -17.84
C GLY A 492 -18.69 14.77 -17.47
N TRP A 493 -18.02 14.71 -16.32
CA TRP A 493 -17.00 15.69 -15.93
C TRP A 493 -15.62 15.27 -16.42
N ARG A 494 -14.99 16.12 -17.21
CA ARG A 494 -13.61 15.93 -17.62
C ARG A 494 -12.67 16.19 -16.44
N ILE A 495 -11.93 15.18 -16.01
CA ILE A 495 -10.88 15.28 -15.00
C ILE A 495 -9.54 15.54 -15.69
N ILE A 496 -9.25 14.75 -16.73
CA ILE A 496 -8.04 14.82 -17.54
C ILE A 496 -8.42 14.83 -19.03
N ASP A 497 -7.58 15.40 -19.89
CA ASP A 497 -7.82 15.39 -21.33
C ASP A 497 -7.56 14.00 -21.94
N SER A 498 -8.39 13.60 -22.90
CA SER A 498 -8.28 12.28 -23.54
C SER A 498 -6.96 12.09 -24.28
N SER A 499 -6.41 13.17 -24.84
CA SER A 499 -5.07 13.16 -25.45
C SER A 499 -3.98 12.85 -24.45
N TRP A 500 -4.07 13.37 -23.22
CA TRP A 500 -3.14 13.03 -22.15
C TRP A 500 -3.28 11.57 -21.71
N VAL A 501 -4.51 11.06 -21.57
CA VAL A 501 -4.73 9.65 -21.26
C VAL A 501 -4.05 8.76 -22.30
N ALA A 502 -4.32 8.99 -23.59
CA ALA A 502 -3.70 8.21 -24.67
C ALA A 502 -2.17 8.32 -24.68
N LEU A 503 -1.61 9.52 -24.49
CA LEU A 503 -0.17 9.75 -24.46
C LEU A 503 0.48 9.08 -23.24
N SER A 504 -0.08 9.27 -22.05
CA SER A 504 0.52 8.79 -20.79
C SER A 504 0.45 7.28 -20.61
N THR A 505 -0.45 6.59 -21.31
CA THR A 505 -0.53 5.12 -21.32
C THR A 505 0.07 4.50 -22.59
N ALA A 506 0.78 5.26 -23.41
CA ALA A 506 1.56 4.75 -24.53
C ALA A 506 2.97 4.33 -24.07
N PRO A 507 3.64 3.37 -24.75
CA PRO A 507 5.02 3.00 -24.42
C PRO A 507 5.99 4.18 -24.57
N HIS A 508 6.71 4.50 -23.51
CA HIS A 508 7.75 5.55 -23.50
C HIS A 508 9.13 5.03 -23.11
N PHE A 509 9.20 3.93 -22.35
CA PHE A 509 10.48 3.33 -21.99
C PHE A 509 10.37 1.81 -21.88
N HIS A 510 11.26 1.09 -22.54
CA HIS A 510 11.31 -0.38 -22.50
C HIS A 510 12.18 -0.88 -21.34
N ILE A 511 11.63 -1.76 -20.50
CA ILE A 511 12.27 -2.32 -19.32
C ILE A 511 12.80 -3.71 -19.66
N SER A 512 14.12 -3.85 -19.73
CA SER A 512 14.81 -5.09 -20.10
C SER A 512 16.16 -5.19 -19.39
N PRO A 513 16.80 -6.38 -19.36
CA PRO A 513 18.18 -6.51 -18.88
C PRO A 513 19.14 -5.52 -19.56
N ALA A 514 18.92 -5.21 -20.85
CA ALA A 514 19.76 -4.27 -21.60
C ALA A 514 19.61 -2.82 -21.13
N THR A 515 18.41 -2.40 -20.70
CA THR A 515 18.18 -1.02 -20.26
C THR A 515 18.40 -0.81 -18.76
N THR A 516 18.39 -1.88 -17.97
CA THR A 516 18.75 -1.88 -16.54
C THR A 516 20.20 -2.24 -16.26
N HIS A 517 20.94 -2.73 -17.27
CA HIS A 517 22.29 -3.29 -17.14
C HIS A 517 22.41 -4.41 -16.10
N LEU A 518 21.31 -5.12 -15.83
CA LEU A 518 21.30 -6.29 -14.94
C LEU A 518 21.52 -7.57 -15.73
N SER A 519 22.09 -8.59 -15.09
CA SER A 519 22.01 -9.95 -15.62
C SER A 519 20.55 -10.42 -15.71
N ALA A 520 20.28 -11.46 -16.50
CA ALA A 520 18.93 -12.00 -16.63
C ALA A 520 18.34 -12.46 -15.28
N ASP A 521 19.18 -13.05 -14.42
CA ASP A 521 18.78 -13.51 -13.10
C ASP A 521 18.42 -12.33 -12.20
N GLU A 522 19.33 -11.35 -12.04
CA GLU A 522 19.07 -10.14 -11.24
C GLU A 522 17.87 -9.34 -11.76
N PHE A 523 17.69 -9.28 -13.08
CA PHE A 523 16.55 -8.63 -13.69
C PHE A 523 15.25 -9.32 -13.27
N SER A 524 15.18 -10.65 -13.40
CA SER A 524 13.97 -11.42 -13.07
C SER A 524 13.58 -11.37 -11.59
N GLU A 525 14.54 -11.11 -10.70
CA GLU A 525 14.31 -10.90 -9.27
C GLU A 525 13.71 -9.52 -8.95
N ARG A 526 14.04 -8.49 -9.74
CA ARG A 526 13.67 -7.09 -9.46
C ARG A 526 12.52 -6.58 -10.33
N TYR A 527 12.46 -7.03 -11.58
CA TYR A 527 11.62 -6.48 -12.64
C TYR A 527 10.92 -7.57 -13.45
N GLY A 528 9.81 -7.18 -14.08
CA GLY A 528 9.24 -7.92 -15.21
C GLY A 528 9.58 -7.18 -16.50
N GLU A 529 9.82 -7.92 -17.59
CA GLU A 529 9.99 -7.31 -18.92
C GLU A 529 8.67 -6.68 -19.36
N GLY A 530 8.76 -5.46 -19.90
CA GLY A 530 7.59 -4.68 -20.27
C GLY A 530 7.95 -3.25 -20.66
N ASP A 531 6.95 -2.38 -20.69
CA ASP A 531 7.13 -0.97 -21.02
C ASP A 531 6.52 -0.09 -19.92
N ASP A 532 7.12 1.06 -19.67
CA ASP A 532 6.51 2.12 -18.89
C ASP A 532 5.92 3.18 -19.81
N GLY A 533 4.69 3.58 -19.49
CA GLY A 533 4.15 4.87 -19.89
C GLY A 533 4.62 5.97 -18.95
N TYR A 534 3.90 7.09 -18.90
CA TYR A 534 4.14 8.11 -17.88
C TYR A 534 3.50 7.68 -16.56
N ALA A 535 4.32 7.12 -15.67
CA ALA A 535 3.95 6.60 -14.35
C ALA A 535 2.85 5.51 -14.38
N TRP A 536 2.79 4.76 -15.48
CA TRP A 536 1.92 3.59 -15.67
C TRP A 536 2.77 2.42 -16.16
N HIS A 537 2.64 1.25 -15.54
CA HIS A 537 3.24 0.02 -16.04
C HIS A 537 2.36 -0.56 -17.14
N LEU A 538 2.91 -0.78 -18.32
CA LEU A 538 2.21 -1.35 -19.46
C LEU A 538 2.50 -2.85 -19.53
N GLY A 539 1.46 -3.62 -19.85
CA GLY A 539 1.57 -5.07 -19.90
C GLY A 539 0.36 -5.69 -20.57
N ASN A 540 0.10 -6.93 -20.22
CA ASN A 540 -1.05 -7.66 -20.74
C ASN A 540 -1.74 -8.45 -19.63
N LEU A 541 -3.06 -8.51 -19.69
CA LEU A 541 -3.86 -9.49 -18.97
C LEU A 541 -3.94 -10.77 -19.81
N ALA A 542 -3.45 -11.89 -19.27
CA ALA A 542 -3.58 -13.19 -19.91
C ALA A 542 -4.95 -13.81 -19.61
N VAL A 543 -5.65 -14.25 -20.65
CA VAL A 543 -6.95 -14.95 -20.58
C VAL A 543 -6.85 -16.20 -21.46
N GLY A 544 -6.54 -17.35 -20.86
CA GLY A 544 -6.17 -18.54 -21.64
C GLY A 544 -4.94 -18.26 -22.51
N THR A 545 -5.06 -18.47 -23.83
CA THR A 545 -3.99 -18.18 -24.81
C THR A 545 -4.00 -16.73 -25.29
N ARG A 546 -5.10 -15.98 -25.08
CA ARG A 546 -5.25 -14.60 -25.52
C ARG A 546 -4.64 -13.64 -24.52
N LYS A 547 -3.99 -12.60 -25.04
CA LYS A 547 -3.48 -11.47 -24.26
C LYS A 547 -4.26 -10.21 -24.60
N TYR A 548 -4.72 -9.50 -23.58
CA TYR A 548 -5.38 -8.20 -23.72
C TYR A 548 -4.44 -7.12 -23.20
N ARG A 549 -4.24 -6.07 -23.98
CA ARG A 549 -3.39 -4.95 -23.53
C ARG A 549 -3.96 -4.33 -22.27
N SER A 550 -3.09 -4.08 -21.32
CA SER A 550 -3.44 -3.49 -20.04
C SER A 550 -2.40 -2.49 -19.59
N TYR A 551 -2.82 -1.54 -18.76
CA TYR A 551 -1.91 -0.72 -17.98
C TYR A 551 -2.33 -0.75 -16.52
N ALA A 552 -1.35 -0.63 -15.63
CA ALA A 552 -1.56 -0.81 -14.21
C ALA A 552 -0.73 0.15 -13.35
N ALA A 553 -1.28 0.48 -12.19
CA ALA A 553 -0.53 1.00 -11.07
C ALA A 553 -0.31 -0.15 -10.08
N THR A 554 0.94 -0.44 -9.73
CA THR A 554 1.28 -1.56 -8.84
C THR A 554 2.09 -1.10 -7.64
N GLY A 555 1.71 -1.62 -6.47
CA GLY A 555 2.34 -1.36 -5.19
C GLY A 555 2.69 -2.66 -4.47
N ASN A 556 3.82 -2.63 -3.77
CA ASN A 556 4.25 -3.74 -2.92
C ASN A 556 3.11 -4.19 -1.99
N GLY A 557 2.92 -5.50 -1.82
CA GLY A 557 1.80 -6.07 -1.06
C GLY A 557 0.62 -6.52 -1.90
N GLY A 558 0.63 -6.28 -3.21
CA GLY A 558 -0.50 -6.56 -4.09
C GLY A 558 -1.52 -5.43 -4.13
N GLN A 559 -1.05 -4.18 -4.09
CA GLN A 559 -1.88 -3.01 -4.38
C GLN A 559 -1.91 -2.83 -5.89
N ILE A 560 -2.98 -3.23 -6.56
CA ILE A 560 -3.05 -3.25 -8.02
C ILE A 560 -4.28 -2.47 -8.45
N LEU A 561 -4.09 -1.46 -9.28
CA LEU A 561 -5.14 -0.89 -10.13
C LEU A 561 -4.87 -1.34 -11.55
N LEU A 562 -5.74 -2.19 -12.10
CA LEU A 562 -5.64 -2.70 -13.46
C LEU A 562 -6.67 -2.00 -14.36
N VAL A 563 -6.27 -1.66 -15.58
CA VAL A 563 -7.18 -1.17 -16.63
C VAL A 563 -6.95 -1.97 -17.91
N VAL A 564 -8.03 -2.48 -18.50
CA VAL A 564 -8.02 -3.29 -19.72
C VAL A 564 -9.01 -2.69 -20.73
N PRO A 565 -8.55 -1.77 -21.60
CA PRO A 565 -9.43 -1.03 -22.50
C PRO A 565 -10.26 -1.92 -23.43
N GLU A 566 -9.67 -2.98 -23.98
CA GLU A 566 -10.35 -3.90 -24.92
C GLU A 566 -11.50 -4.68 -24.27
N LEU A 567 -11.52 -4.78 -22.94
CA LEU A 567 -12.61 -5.42 -22.18
C LEU A 567 -13.56 -4.39 -21.55
N ASP A 568 -13.29 -3.09 -21.72
CA ASP A 568 -13.96 -1.98 -21.04
C ASP A 568 -14.06 -2.24 -19.52
N MET A 569 -12.92 -2.61 -18.93
CA MET A 569 -12.85 -3.11 -17.56
C MET A 569 -11.71 -2.47 -16.77
N THR A 570 -11.97 -2.20 -15.50
CA THR A 570 -10.95 -1.89 -14.50
C THR A 570 -11.18 -2.74 -13.24
N ALA A 571 -10.09 -3.11 -12.58
CA ALA A 571 -10.14 -3.91 -11.36
C ALA A 571 -9.14 -3.39 -10.33
N VAL A 572 -9.48 -3.55 -9.05
CA VAL A 572 -8.58 -3.26 -7.93
C VAL A 572 -8.39 -4.51 -7.08
N PHE A 573 -7.12 -4.78 -6.76
CA PHE A 573 -6.73 -5.59 -5.62
C PHE A 573 -6.06 -4.69 -4.58
N THR A 574 -6.37 -4.91 -3.31
CA THR A 574 -5.46 -4.54 -2.23
C THR A 574 -5.10 -5.80 -1.45
N GLY A 575 -3.91 -5.84 -0.88
CA GLY A 575 -3.43 -7.03 -0.18
C GLY A 575 -2.36 -6.77 0.86
N GLY A 576 -1.88 -7.85 1.46
CA GLY A 576 -0.86 -7.86 2.49
C GLY A 576 0.41 -8.60 2.09
N ASN A 577 0.59 -9.11 0.86
CA ASN A 577 1.76 -9.92 0.49
C ASN A 577 3.04 -9.07 0.26
N TYR A 578 3.44 -8.25 1.23
CA TYR A 578 4.60 -7.36 1.09
C TYR A 578 5.88 -8.18 0.88
N GLN A 579 6.74 -7.72 -0.03
CA GLN A 579 7.99 -8.40 -0.44
C GLN A 579 7.77 -9.80 -1.05
N GLN A 580 6.55 -10.10 -1.50
CA GLN A 580 6.19 -11.38 -2.10
C GLN A 580 5.65 -11.20 -3.52
N GLY A 581 6.39 -10.47 -4.37
CA GLY A 581 6.06 -10.21 -5.79
C GLY A 581 5.68 -11.49 -6.55
N GLY A 582 6.44 -12.56 -6.31
CA GLY A 582 6.15 -13.89 -6.86
C GLY A 582 4.84 -14.54 -6.40
N ILE A 583 4.03 -13.91 -5.54
CA ILE A 583 2.64 -14.32 -5.24
C ILE A 583 1.67 -13.37 -5.93
N TRP A 584 1.73 -12.08 -5.62
CA TRP A 584 0.67 -11.14 -5.99
C TRP A 584 0.73 -10.66 -7.45
N LEU A 585 1.88 -10.74 -8.13
CA LEU A 585 1.98 -10.38 -9.56
C LEU A 585 1.12 -11.27 -10.47
N ARG A 586 0.75 -12.48 -10.02
CA ARG A 586 -0.09 -13.40 -10.79
C ARG A 586 -1.58 -13.27 -10.53
N TRP A 587 -2.00 -12.45 -9.56
CA TRP A 587 -3.42 -12.38 -9.19
C TRP A 587 -4.32 -11.91 -10.34
N THR A 588 -3.86 -10.95 -11.12
CA THR A 588 -4.60 -10.45 -12.29
C THR A 588 -4.88 -11.57 -13.28
N ASP A 589 -3.86 -12.30 -13.70
CA ASP A 589 -4.02 -13.40 -14.67
C ASP A 589 -4.78 -14.59 -14.07
N GLN A 590 -4.46 -14.98 -12.83
CA GLN A 590 -5.08 -16.15 -12.21
C GLN A 590 -6.56 -15.93 -11.88
N ILE A 591 -6.91 -14.76 -11.35
CA ILE A 591 -8.27 -14.48 -10.83
C ILE A 591 -9.09 -13.75 -11.90
N ILE A 592 -8.64 -12.58 -12.36
CA ILE A 592 -9.41 -11.81 -13.35
C ILE A 592 -9.40 -12.54 -14.69
N GLY A 593 -8.22 -12.88 -15.20
CA GLY A 593 -8.10 -13.46 -16.54
C GLY A 593 -8.69 -14.86 -16.62
N ASN A 594 -8.14 -15.80 -15.85
CA ASN A 594 -8.41 -17.23 -16.00
C ASN A 594 -9.67 -17.72 -15.27
N GLN A 595 -10.04 -17.15 -14.13
CA GLN A 595 -11.24 -17.57 -13.40
C GLN A 595 -12.49 -16.81 -13.84
N ILE A 596 -12.41 -15.47 -13.92
CA ILE A 596 -13.59 -14.62 -14.16
C ILE A 596 -13.84 -14.40 -15.66
N ILE A 597 -12.87 -13.82 -16.38
CA ILE A 597 -13.07 -13.42 -17.78
C ILE A 597 -13.13 -14.63 -18.71
N ARG A 598 -12.23 -15.62 -18.56
CA ARG A 598 -12.26 -16.82 -19.40
C ARG A 598 -13.61 -17.53 -19.35
N ALA A 599 -14.19 -17.68 -18.15
CA ALA A 599 -15.51 -18.28 -18.00
C ALA A 599 -16.63 -17.44 -18.64
N SER A 600 -16.46 -16.11 -18.65
CA SER A 600 -17.44 -15.16 -19.21
C SER A 600 -17.44 -15.09 -20.74
N LEU A 601 -16.35 -15.49 -21.40
CA LEU A 601 -16.23 -15.50 -22.87
C LEU A 601 -16.85 -16.77 -23.52
N GLY A 602 -17.39 -17.70 -22.72
CA GLY A 602 -17.82 -19.02 -23.17
C GLY A 602 -16.61 -19.93 -23.39
N GLY A 603 -16.64 -21.16 -22.83
CA GLY A 603 -15.50 -22.08 -22.77
C GLY A 603 -15.05 -22.70 -24.10
N GLY A 604 -14.91 -21.91 -25.17
CA GLY A 604 -14.32 -22.31 -26.44
C GLY A 604 -13.00 -21.59 -26.68
N GLU A 605 -11.92 -22.13 -26.09
CA GLU A 605 -10.50 -22.15 -26.52
C GLU A 605 -9.55 -22.43 -25.34
#